data_AF-A0A7J5LEN7-F1
#
_entry.id   AF-A0A7J5LEN7-F1
#
_cell.length_a   1.000
_cell.length_b   1.000
_cell.length_c   1.000
_cell.angle_alpha   90.00
_cell.angle_beta   90.00
_cell.angle_gamma   90.00
#
_symmetry.space_group_name_H-M   'P 1'
#
loop_
_entity.id
_entity.type
_entity.pdbx_description
1 polymer ?
#
loop_
_entity_poly.entity_id
_entity_poly.type
_entity_poly.pdbx_seq_one_letter_code
_entity_poly.pdbx_strand_id
1 'polypeptide(L)'
;MNMALKMTSCLAFFCFCSCGNGKVTEDIVEEDPINTFFKDETRPFAQKCFDGAYYRKAVSGKDKWLGIGGTVVLPQIEFDENRKNPNKPGQYLDNPSVYLGGNMGGQETDIGLTWEVVKESGVVSQERKAFRPFMRRTAHISGQEENYANAPAEERYYWYPGEEVTISIQIVDDYKLKFIVDGAGKRFETDYECAGYKKGNIGEFKRVNAIDQVANEGKPVQPTQTLVKNSCWKETYLFRFYKDEVVKAPMHKGRFTDMRCPDSIYFDIDASEEESSKGSECITINGGGI
;
A
#
# COMPACT_ATOMS: atom_id res chain seq x y z
N MET A 1 -56.71 44.50 -74.53
CA MET A 1 -57.82 43.53 -74.37
C MET A 1 -57.66 42.90 -73.00
N ASN A 2 -58.74 42.89 -72.22
CA ASN A 2 -58.86 42.51 -70.80
C ASN A 2 -58.01 41.31 -70.35
N MET A 3 -57.43 41.36 -69.14
CA MET A 3 -58.06 40.89 -67.89
C MET A 3 -56.98 40.54 -66.85
N ALA A 4 -57.21 40.93 -65.60
CA ALA A 4 -56.39 40.66 -64.42
C ALA A 4 -56.51 39.20 -63.92
N LEU A 5 -55.52 38.68 -63.17
CA LEU A 5 -55.74 38.11 -61.83
C LEU A 5 -54.45 37.68 -61.07
N LYS A 6 -54.30 38.26 -59.86
CA LYS A 6 -53.86 37.70 -58.56
C LYS A 6 -52.68 36.72 -58.43
N MET A 7 -51.59 37.25 -57.87
CA MET A 7 -51.02 36.95 -56.52
C MET A 7 -51.25 35.55 -55.94
N THR A 8 -50.18 34.77 -55.73
CA THR A 8 -49.92 34.04 -54.46
C THR A 8 -48.42 33.76 -54.29
N SER A 9 -47.93 34.07 -53.10
CA SER A 9 -46.59 33.82 -52.57
C SER A 9 -46.33 32.33 -52.36
N CYS A 10 -45.09 31.87 -52.61
CA CYS A 10 -44.39 30.99 -51.67
C CYS A 10 -42.89 30.88 -51.97
N LEU A 11 -42.11 31.29 -50.97
CA LEU A 11 -40.73 30.97 -50.62
C LEU A 11 -40.17 29.64 -51.19
N ALA A 12 -38.94 29.68 -51.71
CA ALA A 12 -37.79 28.94 -51.17
C ALA A 12 -36.51 29.33 -51.92
N PHE A 13 -35.64 30.08 -51.25
CA PHE A 13 -34.32 30.47 -51.72
C PHE A 13 -33.36 29.29 -51.50
N PHE A 14 -32.91 28.65 -52.57
CA PHE A 14 -31.83 27.66 -52.51
C PHE A 14 -30.50 28.39 -52.25
N CYS A 15 -30.12 28.48 -50.98
CA CYS A 15 -28.79 28.94 -50.58
C CYS A 15 -27.84 27.74 -50.59
N PHE A 16 -26.92 27.69 -51.55
CA PHE A 16 -25.79 26.77 -51.55
C PHE A 16 -24.86 27.13 -50.38
N CYS A 17 -25.00 26.42 -49.25
CA CYS A 17 -23.98 26.42 -48.21
C CYS A 17 -22.78 25.58 -48.67
N SER A 18 -21.67 26.27 -48.91
CA SER A 18 -20.35 25.66 -49.08
C SER A 18 -19.94 25.01 -47.75
N CYS A 19 -19.83 23.68 -47.74
CA CYS A 19 -19.26 22.93 -46.63
C CYS A 19 -17.75 23.19 -46.57
N GLY A 20 -17.34 24.15 -45.76
CA GLY A 20 -15.97 24.22 -45.26
C GLY A 20 -15.76 23.09 -44.26
N ASN A 21 -15.00 22.07 -44.66
CA ASN A 21 -14.51 21.00 -43.80
C ASN A 21 -13.69 21.61 -42.66
N GLY A 22 -14.34 21.88 -41.53
CA GLY A 22 -13.66 22.01 -40.25
C GLY A 22 -12.98 20.67 -39.98
N LYS A 23 -11.65 20.64 -40.06
CA LYS A 23 -10.88 19.57 -39.43
C LYS A 23 -11.17 19.69 -37.94
N VAL A 24 -12.05 18.81 -37.44
CA VAL A 24 -12.07 18.46 -36.03
C VAL A 24 -10.70 17.85 -35.77
N THR A 25 -9.78 18.63 -35.22
CA THR A 25 -8.68 18.07 -34.46
C THR A 25 -9.35 17.39 -33.28
N GLU A 26 -9.52 16.07 -33.35
CA GLU A 26 -9.70 15.28 -32.14
C GLU A 26 -8.47 15.60 -31.29
N ASP A 27 -8.68 16.36 -30.20
CA ASP A 27 -7.69 16.51 -29.17
C ASP A 27 -7.37 15.10 -28.69
N ILE A 28 -6.20 14.59 -29.07
CA ILE A 28 -5.64 13.37 -28.53
C ILE A 28 -5.46 13.68 -27.04
N VAL A 29 -6.39 13.22 -26.21
CA VAL A 29 -6.23 13.23 -24.76
C VAL A 29 -4.95 12.46 -24.50
N GLU A 30 -3.88 13.16 -24.13
CA GLU A 30 -2.65 12.50 -23.71
C GLU A 30 -3.04 11.60 -22.55
N GLU A 31 -2.95 10.27 -22.74
CA GLU A 31 -3.25 9.33 -21.68
C GLU A 31 -2.39 9.71 -20.47
N ASP A 32 -2.99 9.74 -19.28
CA ASP A 32 -2.28 9.88 -18.00
C ASP A 32 -2.05 8.49 -17.41
N PRO A 33 -1.01 7.75 -17.85
CA PRO A 33 -0.77 6.39 -17.39
C PRO A 33 -0.35 6.34 -15.92
N ILE A 34 0.11 7.47 -15.36
CA ILE A 34 0.54 7.53 -13.96
C ILE A 34 -0.68 7.38 -13.07
N ASN A 35 -1.76 8.14 -13.31
CA ASN A 35 -2.98 8.07 -12.51
C ASN A 35 -4.00 7.04 -13.02
N THR A 36 -3.80 6.48 -14.21
CA THR A 36 -4.60 5.38 -14.75
C THR A 36 -3.79 4.08 -14.80
N PHE A 37 -3.24 3.73 -15.96
CA PHE A 37 -2.42 2.53 -16.13
C PHE A 37 -1.36 2.73 -17.18
N PHE A 38 -0.17 2.18 -16.95
CA PHE A 38 0.83 2.10 -18.01
C PHE A 38 0.38 1.10 -19.08
N LYS A 39 0.75 1.35 -20.33
CA LYS A 39 0.38 0.49 -21.47
C LYS A 39 0.84 -0.96 -21.29
N ASP A 40 2.00 -1.18 -20.67
CA ASP A 40 2.55 -2.50 -20.36
C ASP A 40 2.31 -2.92 -18.90
N GLU A 41 1.36 -2.29 -18.21
CA GLU A 41 1.08 -2.58 -16.82
C GLU A 41 0.36 -3.92 -16.63
N THR A 42 0.93 -4.82 -15.84
CA THR A 42 0.32 -6.09 -15.46
C THR A 42 -0.64 -5.88 -14.30
N ARG A 43 -1.91 -6.26 -14.51
CA ARG A 43 -2.96 -6.08 -13.51
C ARG A 43 -2.83 -7.08 -12.34
N PRO A 44 -3.27 -6.69 -11.13
CA PRO A 44 -3.33 -7.59 -9.99
C PRO A 44 -4.29 -8.76 -10.26
N PHE A 45 -4.04 -9.89 -9.60
CA PHE A 45 -4.87 -11.09 -9.67
C PHE A 45 -5.23 -11.58 -8.27
N ALA A 46 -6.34 -12.33 -8.15
CA ALA A 46 -6.79 -12.84 -6.87
C ALA A 46 -5.74 -13.74 -6.21
N GLN A 47 -5.43 -13.46 -4.94
CA GLN A 47 -4.49 -14.23 -4.13
C GLN A 47 -5.23 -14.87 -2.95
N LYS A 48 -4.73 -16.02 -2.47
CA LYS A 48 -5.29 -16.69 -1.29
C LYS A 48 -4.74 -16.07 -0.01
N CYS A 49 -5.56 -16.06 1.03
CA CYS A 49 -5.07 -15.78 2.38
C CYS A 49 -4.01 -16.81 2.79
N PHE A 50 -2.92 -16.31 3.33
CA PHE A 50 -1.97 -17.08 4.13
C PHE A 50 -2.41 -17.05 5.60
N ASP A 51 -2.40 -18.21 6.25
CA ASP A 51 -2.87 -18.37 7.62
C ASP A 51 -1.89 -17.81 8.67
N GLY A 52 -2.42 -17.45 9.84
CA GLY A 52 -1.60 -17.12 11.02
C GLY A 52 -1.77 -15.73 11.59
N ALA A 53 -2.52 -14.84 10.92
CA ALA A 53 -2.72 -13.47 11.36
C ALA A 53 -4.05 -12.89 10.84
N TYR A 54 -4.50 -11.80 11.47
CA TYR A 54 -5.53 -10.93 10.90
C TYR A 54 -4.81 -9.82 10.12
N TYR A 55 -5.08 -9.66 8.83
CA TYR A 55 -4.47 -8.58 8.05
C TYR A 55 -5.33 -8.05 6.90
N ARG A 56 -5.21 -6.74 6.70
CA ARG A 56 -5.60 -6.03 5.48
C ARG A 56 -4.34 -5.85 4.63
N LYS A 57 -4.30 -6.47 3.45
CA LYS A 57 -3.19 -6.39 2.51
C LYS A 57 -3.66 -5.86 1.16
N ALA A 58 -3.00 -4.81 0.67
CA ALA A 58 -3.08 -4.36 -0.70
C ALA A 58 -1.78 -4.78 -1.40
N VAL A 59 -1.87 -5.68 -2.38
CA VAL A 59 -0.71 -6.20 -3.13
C VAL A 59 -0.86 -5.90 -4.62
N SER A 60 0.19 -5.41 -5.26
CA SER A 60 0.18 -5.02 -6.67
C SER A 60 0.12 -6.22 -7.61
N GLY A 61 -0.14 -5.96 -8.89
CA GLY A 61 0.24 -6.90 -9.95
C GLY A 61 1.76 -7.10 -10.00
N LYS A 62 2.19 -8.22 -10.59
CA LYS A 62 3.60 -8.51 -10.86
C LYS A 62 4.08 -7.73 -12.07
N ASP A 63 4.93 -6.74 -11.86
CA ASP A 63 5.38 -5.81 -12.90
C ASP A 63 6.79 -5.27 -12.62
N LYS A 64 7.28 -4.38 -13.46
CA LYS A 64 8.55 -3.65 -13.34
C LYS A 64 8.49 -2.53 -12.29
N TRP A 65 7.85 -2.81 -11.16
CA TRP A 65 7.83 -1.91 -10.02
C TRP A 65 9.23 -1.80 -9.41
N LEU A 66 9.57 -0.60 -8.94
CA LEU A 66 10.82 -0.29 -8.27
C LEU A 66 10.64 -0.19 -6.76
N GLY A 67 9.43 -0.33 -6.23
CA GLY A 67 9.16 -0.14 -4.82
C GLY A 67 7.72 0.25 -4.54
N ILE A 68 7.45 0.56 -3.27
CA ILE A 68 6.17 1.04 -2.76
C ILE A 68 6.41 2.06 -1.65
N GLY A 69 5.50 3.01 -1.49
CA GLY A 69 5.47 3.91 -0.35
C GLY A 69 4.08 4.47 -0.10
N GLY A 70 3.98 5.27 0.95
CA GLY A 70 2.74 5.95 1.32
C GLY A 70 2.90 6.76 2.59
N THR A 71 1.83 7.45 2.96
CA THR A 71 1.74 8.18 4.23
C THR A 71 0.63 7.57 5.04
N VAL A 72 0.91 7.24 6.31
CA VAL A 72 -0.02 6.51 7.18
C VAL A 72 -0.02 7.08 8.59
N VAL A 73 -1.22 7.22 9.16
CA VAL A 73 -1.42 7.44 10.59
C VAL A 73 -1.33 6.09 11.30
N LEU A 74 -0.45 5.98 12.30
CA LEU A 74 -0.25 4.73 13.02
C LEU A 74 -1.44 4.40 13.92
N PRO A 75 -1.84 3.12 14.00
CA PRO A 75 -3.06 2.74 14.68
C PRO A 75 -3.00 2.92 16.19
N GLN A 76 -4.17 3.09 16.78
CA GLN A 76 -4.42 2.80 18.19
C GLN A 76 -4.65 1.30 18.38
N ILE A 77 -4.22 0.79 19.53
CA ILE A 77 -4.26 -0.64 19.85
C ILE A 77 -5.00 -0.82 21.17
N GLU A 78 -5.99 -1.71 21.18
CA GLU A 78 -6.64 -2.23 22.38
C GLU A 78 -6.44 -3.74 22.38
N PHE A 79 -5.65 -4.25 23.34
CA PHE A 79 -5.29 -5.67 23.39
C PHE A 79 -6.36 -6.52 24.10
N ASP A 80 -6.49 -7.77 23.66
CA ASP A 80 -7.23 -8.79 24.40
C ASP A 80 -6.44 -9.28 25.61
N GLU A 81 -6.95 -9.03 26.81
CA GLU A 81 -6.34 -9.45 28.09
C GLU A 81 -6.15 -10.97 28.20
N ASN A 82 -6.95 -11.78 27.50
CA ASN A 82 -6.81 -13.24 27.47
C ASN A 82 -5.66 -13.71 26.56
N ARG A 83 -5.09 -12.81 25.78
CA ARG A 83 -4.02 -13.08 24.82
C ARG A 83 -2.64 -12.66 25.33
N LYS A 84 -2.47 -12.49 26.65
CA LYS A 84 -1.16 -12.28 27.27
C LYS A 84 -0.22 -13.46 26.98
N ASN A 85 1.03 -13.15 26.70
CA ASN A 85 2.05 -14.13 26.40
C ASN A 85 2.59 -14.76 27.69
N PRO A 86 2.36 -16.07 27.94
CA PRO A 86 2.82 -16.73 29.16
C PRO A 86 4.34 -16.82 29.26
N ASN A 87 5.05 -16.78 28.12
CA ASN A 87 6.50 -16.89 28.05
C ASN A 87 7.22 -15.52 28.11
N LYS A 88 6.47 -14.42 27.94
CA LYS A 88 7.00 -13.05 27.98
C LYS A 88 6.03 -12.14 28.76
N PRO A 89 6.13 -12.13 30.10
CA PRO A 89 5.30 -11.25 30.93
C PRO A 89 5.35 -9.80 30.45
N GLY A 90 4.19 -9.15 30.34
CA GLY A 90 4.05 -7.78 29.80
C GLY A 90 3.83 -7.69 28.28
N GLN A 91 3.85 -8.81 27.55
CA GLN A 91 3.58 -8.83 26.12
C GLN A 91 2.32 -9.62 25.80
N TYR A 92 1.70 -9.32 24.67
CA TYR A 92 0.57 -10.08 24.10
C TYR A 92 1.07 -11.00 22.98
N LEU A 93 0.32 -12.07 22.73
CA LEU A 93 0.51 -12.97 21.59
C LEU A 93 0.05 -12.32 20.29
N ASP A 94 -0.79 -11.30 20.36
CA ASP A 94 -1.19 -10.47 19.23
C ASP A 94 -0.24 -9.28 19.14
N ASN A 95 0.27 -9.00 17.94
CA ASN A 95 1.29 -7.98 17.71
C ASN A 95 0.97 -7.13 16.48
N PRO A 96 0.49 -5.89 16.67
CA PRO A 96 0.17 -5.02 15.56
C PRO A 96 1.39 -4.60 14.74
N SER A 97 1.21 -4.50 13.43
CA SER A 97 2.22 -4.02 12.50
C SER A 97 1.61 -3.25 11.33
N VAL A 98 2.38 -2.30 10.79
CA VAL A 98 2.10 -1.56 9.55
C VAL A 98 3.35 -1.64 8.70
N TYR A 99 3.30 -2.37 7.58
CA TYR A 99 4.50 -2.64 6.80
C TYR A 99 4.28 -2.63 5.31
N LEU A 100 5.39 -2.43 4.61
CA LEU A 100 5.54 -2.58 3.18
C LEU A 100 6.28 -3.89 2.90
N GLY A 101 6.33 -4.31 1.65
CA GLY A 101 7.08 -5.49 1.30
C GLY A 101 6.87 -5.86 -0.14
N GLY A 102 7.28 -7.06 -0.50
CA GLY A 102 7.02 -7.57 -1.84
C GLY A 102 7.63 -8.94 -2.07
N ASN A 103 7.49 -9.38 -3.30
CA ASN A 103 8.16 -10.57 -3.82
C ASN A 103 8.81 -10.24 -5.16
N MET A 104 10.14 -10.37 -5.23
CA MET A 104 10.88 -10.21 -6.48
C MET A 104 12.02 -11.24 -6.52
N GLY A 105 12.23 -11.88 -7.66
CA GLY A 105 13.26 -12.93 -7.80
C GLY A 105 13.04 -14.13 -6.87
N GLY A 106 11.80 -14.36 -6.39
CA GLY A 106 11.48 -15.41 -5.44
C GLY A 106 11.90 -15.12 -3.99
N GLN A 107 12.30 -13.88 -3.69
CA GLN A 107 12.59 -13.44 -2.32
C GLN A 107 11.44 -12.58 -1.78
N GLU A 108 10.87 -13.01 -0.65
CA GLU A 108 9.84 -12.27 0.08
C GLU A 108 10.48 -11.28 1.05
N THR A 109 9.91 -10.09 1.17
CA THR A 109 10.26 -9.12 2.23
C THR A 109 9.03 -8.56 2.93
N ASP A 110 9.19 -8.30 4.23
CA ASP A 110 8.28 -7.55 5.08
C ASP A 110 9.09 -6.47 5.82
N ILE A 111 8.90 -5.20 5.48
CA ILE A 111 9.72 -4.08 5.92
C ILE A 111 8.80 -2.94 6.34
N GLY A 112 8.85 -2.56 7.60
CA GLY A 112 7.93 -1.56 8.10
C GLY A 112 8.06 -1.24 9.57
N LEU A 113 6.94 -1.00 10.22
CA LEU A 113 6.83 -0.67 11.62
C LEU A 113 6.09 -1.78 12.36
N THR A 114 6.69 -2.31 13.43
CA THR A 114 6.09 -3.34 14.28
C THR A 114 6.02 -2.85 15.73
N TRP A 115 4.98 -3.24 16.45
CA TRP A 115 4.87 -2.94 17.88
C TRP A 115 5.98 -3.66 18.64
N GLU A 116 6.83 -2.91 19.34
CA GLU A 116 8.02 -3.47 19.99
C GLU A 116 8.40 -2.81 21.32
N VAL A 117 9.27 -3.51 22.06
CA VAL A 117 9.89 -3.03 23.29
C VAL A 117 10.74 -1.79 23.04
N VAL A 118 10.89 -0.96 24.06
CA VAL A 118 11.68 0.28 24.04
C VAL A 118 12.79 0.20 25.09
N LYS A 119 13.73 1.14 25.05
CA LYS A 119 14.79 1.30 26.04
C LYS A 119 14.55 2.58 26.81
N GLU A 120 14.22 2.45 28.08
CA GLU A 120 13.94 3.54 29.00
C GLU A 120 15.08 3.61 30.02
N SER A 121 15.79 4.74 30.09
CA SER A 121 16.92 4.94 31.02
C SER A 121 17.97 3.82 30.99
N GLY A 122 18.24 3.28 29.80
CA GLY A 122 19.23 2.21 29.63
C GLY A 122 18.66 0.78 29.73
N VAL A 123 17.42 0.61 30.18
CA VAL A 123 16.79 -0.68 30.46
C VAL A 123 15.73 -0.99 29.39
N VAL A 124 15.75 -2.22 28.85
CA VAL A 124 14.72 -2.67 27.92
C VAL A 124 13.41 -2.90 28.68
N SER A 125 12.32 -2.33 28.18
CA SER A 125 10.99 -2.49 28.76
C SER A 125 10.52 -3.95 28.67
N GLN A 126 9.76 -4.42 29.67
CA GLN A 126 9.09 -5.71 29.59
C GLN A 126 7.99 -5.70 28.53
N GLU A 127 7.23 -4.60 28.52
CA GLU A 127 6.13 -4.36 27.60
C GLU A 127 6.62 -3.77 26.28
N ARG A 128 5.89 -4.05 25.21
CA ARG A 128 6.03 -3.33 23.94
C ARG A 128 5.26 -2.01 24.03
N LYS A 129 5.88 -0.91 23.59
CA LYS A 129 5.38 0.45 23.84
C LYS A 129 5.43 1.38 22.64
N ALA A 130 6.10 1.00 21.56
CA ALA A 130 6.23 1.84 20.38
C ALA A 130 6.30 1.01 19.10
N PHE A 131 5.86 1.60 17.99
CA PHE A 131 6.17 1.12 16.66
C PHE A 131 7.64 1.40 16.35
N ARG A 132 8.37 0.34 15.97
CA ARG A 132 9.79 0.40 15.61
C ARG A 132 10.02 -0.13 14.20
N PRO A 133 10.94 0.48 13.43
CA PRO A 133 11.29 -0.02 12.11
C PRO A 133 11.86 -1.43 12.20
N PHE A 134 11.42 -2.30 11.30
CA PHE A 134 11.91 -3.67 11.17
C PHE A 134 12.05 -4.06 9.70
N MET A 135 12.85 -5.09 9.48
CA MET A 135 12.99 -5.78 8.20
C MET A 135 13.01 -7.28 8.45
N ARG A 136 12.23 -7.99 7.65
CA ARG A 136 12.31 -9.43 7.41
C ARG A 136 12.54 -9.66 5.93
N ARG A 137 13.42 -10.60 5.60
CA ARG A 137 13.55 -11.19 4.26
C ARG A 137 13.70 -12.70 4.34
N THR A 138 13.17 -13.42 3.36
CA THR A 138 13.44 -14.86 3.21
C THR A 138 14.82 -15.09 2.59
N ALA A 139 15.31 -16.33 2.70
CA ALA A 139 16.46 -16.78 1.95
C ALA A 139 16.22 -16.67 0.43
N HIS A 140 17.30 -16.66 -0.35
CA HIS A 140 17.26 -16.57 -1.81
C HIS A 140 18.13 -17.64 -2.47
N ILE A 141 17.79 -18.02 -3.71
CA ILE A 141 18.48 -19.09 -4.47
C ILE A 141 19.98 -18.78 -4.74
N SER A 142 20.40 -17.53 -4.61
CA SER A 142 21.82 -17.15 -4.68
C SER A 142 22.65 -17.57 -3.44
N GLY A 143 22.01 -18.13 -2.41
CA GLY A 143 22.65 -18.45 -1.13
C GLY A 143 22.60 -17.32 -0.09
N GLN A 144 21.87 -16.23 -0.35
CA GLN A 144 21.63 -15.22 0.68
C GLN A 144 20.69 -15.79 1.74
N GLU A 145 21.12 -15.78 3.00
CA GLU A 145 20.31 -16.25 4.13
C GLU A 145 19.15 -15.31 4.46
N GLU A 146 18.11 -15.89 5.05
CA GLU A 146 17.02 -15.15 5.67
C GLU A 146 17.53 -14.22 6.76
N ASN A 147 16.81 -13.12 7.00
CA ASN A 147 17.20 -12.17 8.04
C ASN A 147 15.97 -11.54 8.66
N TYR A 148 16.07 -11.25 9.95
CA TYR A 148 15.13 -10.45 10.70
C TYR A 148 15.91 -9.44 11.55
N ALA A 149 15.62 -8.15 11.38
CA ALA A 149 16.30 -7.09 12.09
C ALA A 149 15.33 -5.98 12.49
N ASN A 150 15.56 -5.38 13.65
CA ASN A 150 14.90 -4.16 14.10
C ASN A 150 15.89 -2.99 14.02
N ALA A 151 15.39 -1.77 13.84
CA ALA A 151 16.17 -0.57 14.13
C ALA A 151 16.67 -0.59 15.58
N PRO A 152 17.78 0.08 15.90
CA PRO A 152 18.26 0.20 17.28
C PRO A 152 17.14 0.63 18.25
N ALA A 153 17.19 0.11 19.48
CA ALA A 153 16.27 0.54 20.53
C ALA A 153 16.71 1.91 21.06
N GLU A 154 16.37 2.96 20.31
CA GLU A 154 16.67 4.36 20.61
C GLU A 154 15.43 5.23 20.39
N GLU A 155 15.26 6.26 21.23
CA GLU A 155 14.06 7.14 21.24
C GLU A 155 13.74 7.75 19.87
N ARG A 156 14.77 8.12 19.11
CA ARG A 156 14.62 8.66 17.73
C ARG A 156 14.00 7.68 16.73
N TYR A 157 13.85 6.40 17.09
CA TYR A 157 13.25 5.34 16.27
C TYR A 157 11.97 4.75 16.88
N TYR A 158 11.37 5.45 17.83
CA TYR A 158 10.09 5.06 18.44
C TYR A 158 8.98 5.93 17.89
N TRP A 159 8.02 5.31 17.20
CA TRP A 159 6.78 5.96 16.79
C TRP A 159 5.60 5.47 17.61
N TYR A 160 4.63 6.34 17.81
CA TYR A 160 3.51 6.11 18.72
C TYR A 160 2.16 6.14 17.98
N PRO A 161 1.12 5.49 18.53
CA PRO A 161 -0.23 5.58 18.01
C PRO A 161 -0.68 7.01 17.71
N GLY A 162 -1.32 7.23 16.56
CA GLY A 162 -1.80 8.52 16.12
C GLY A 162 -0.74 9.40 15.43
N GLU A 163 0.54 9.06 15.48
CA GLU A 163 1.55 9.76 14.68
C GLU A 163 1.41 9.44 13.20
N GLU A 164 1.60 10.45 12.36
CA GLU A 164 1.65 10.32 10.90
C GLU A 164 3.10 10.11 10.44
N VAL A 165 3.30 9.11 9.57
CA VAL A 165 4.59 8.79 8.98
C VAL A 165 4.48 8.58 7.48
N THR A 166 5.47 9.08 6.73
CA THR A 166 5.75 8.62 5.38
C THR A 166 6.70 7.43 5.45
N ILE A 167 6.31 6.33 4.80
CA ILE A 167 7.06 5.08 4.77
C ILE A 167 7.29 4.64 3.33
N SER A 168 8.49 4.18 2.99
CA SER A 168 8.79 3.69 1.63
C SER A 168 9.90 2.64 1.60
N ILE A 169 9.79 1.72 0.64
CA ILE A 169 10.88 0.85 0.20
C ILE A 169 11.09 1.04 -1.31
N GLN A 170 12.35 1.19 -1.73
CA GLN A 170 12.69 1.43 -3.13
C GLN A 170 14.00 0.74 -3.52
N ILE A 171 14.02 0.11 -4.70
CA ILE A 171 15.21 -0.39 -5.36
C ILE A 171 16.04 0.80 -5.82
N VAL A 172 17.08 1.14 -5.07
CA VAL A 172 17.99 2.25 -5.38
C VAL A 172 19.18 1.81 -6.22
N ASP A 173 19.62 0.57 -6.02
CA ASP A 173 20.60 -0.16 -6.81
C ASP A 173 20.13 -1.60 -7.00
N ASP A 174 20.71 -2.31 -7.96
CA ASP A 174 20.49 -3.74 -8.07
C ASP A 174 20.88 -4.42 -6.75
N TYR A 175 19.97 -5.28 -6.27
CA TYR A 175 20.06 -6.04 -5.02
C TYR A 175 19.96 -5.21 -3.74
N LYS A 176 19.56 -3.94 -3.83
CA LYS A 176 19.49 -3.03 -2.67
C LYS A 176 18.16 -2.30 -2.56
N LEU A 177 17.46 -2.54 -1.45
CA LEU A 177 16.27 -1.78 -1.05
C LEU A 177 16.63 -0.69 -0.05
N LYS A 178 16.35 0.56 -0.37
CA LYS A 178 16.35 1.67 0.58
C LYS A 178 15.02 1.68 1.32
N PHE A 179 15.08 1.65 2.65
CA PHE A 179 13.95 1.76 3.55
C PHE A 179 13.99 3.10 4.28
N ILE A 180 12.91 3.87 4.18
CA ILE A 180 12.76 5.17 4.87
C ILE A 180 11.45 5.18 5.67
N VAL A 181 11.54 5.66 6.91
CA VAL A 181 10.41 6.12 7.72
C VAL A 181 10.71 7.55 8.16
N ASP A 182 9.80 8.47 7.88
CA ASP A 182 9.93 9.89 8.23
C ASP A 182 8.60 10.42 8.78
N GLY A 183 8.63 11.16 9.88
CA GLY A 183 7.41 11.71 10.48
C GLY A 183 7.56 12.00 11.97
N ALA A 184 6.69 12.85 12.51
CA ALA A 184 6.71 13.29 13.91
C ALA A 184 8.10 13.80 14.38
N GLY A 185 8.84 14.48 13.51
CA GLY A 185 10.19 14.99 13.80
C GLY A 185 11.29 13.93 13.88
N LYS A 186 10.99 12.68 13.49
CA LYS A 186 11.90 11.53 13.52
C LYS A 186 12.15 11.01 12.10
N ARG A 187 13.31 10.39 11.90
CA ARG A 187 13.67 9.74 10.64
C ARG A 187 14.51 8.50 10.88
N PHE A 188 14.12 7.40 10.23
CA PHE A 188 14.93 6.20 10.06
C PHE A 188 15.18 5.98 8.58
N GLU A 189 16.43 5.71 8.22
CA GLU A 189 16.84 5.40 6.86
C GLU A 189 17.94 4.35 6.89
N THR A 190 17.79 3.31 6.07
CA THR A 190 18.80 2.27 5.89
C THR A 190 18.66 1.61 4.53
N ASP A 191 19.75 1.06 4.04
CA ASP A 191 19.74 0.21 2.86
C ASP A 191 19.84 -1.26 3.30
N TYR A 192 19.13 -2.15 2.61
CA TYR A 192 19.18 -3.58 2.82
C TYR A 192 19.54 -4.32 1.54
N GLU A 193 20.49 -5.24 1.67
CA GLU A 193 20.82 -6.20 0.63
C GLU A 193 19.70 -7.24 0.50
N CYS A 194 19.08 -7.32 -0.67
CA CYS A 194 18.01 -8.23 -1.04
C CYS A 194 18.28 -8.79 -2.44
N ALA A 195 18.88 -9.99 -2.51
CA ALA A 195 19.39 -10.60 -3.73
C ALA A 195 18.32 -10.86 -4.83
N GLY A 196 17.04 -10.92 -4.47
CA GLY A 196 15.95 -11.05 -5.44
C GLY A 196 15.56 -9.74 -6.16
N TYR A 197 15.93 -8.59 -5.58
CA TYR A 197 15.43 -7.28 -6.00
C TYR A 197 16.37 -6.61 -6.99
N LYS A 198 15.95 -6.48 -8.24
CA LYS A 198 16.79 -5.91 -9.31
C LYS A 198 15.97 -5.00 -10.20
N LYS A 199 16.54 -3.89 -10.68
CA LYS A 199 15.83 -3.01 -11.61
C LYS A 199 15.47 -3.78 -12.88
N GLY A 200 14.22 -3.60 -13.35
CA GLY A 200 13.70 -4.27 -14.55
C GLY A 200 13.21 -5.71 -14.33
N ASN A 201 13.46 -6.33 -13.17
CA ASN A 201 12.80 -7.58 -12.83
C ASN A 201 11.30 -7.37 -12.61
N ILE A 202 10.53 -8.44 -12.86
CA ILE A 202 9.11 -8.49 -12.53
C ILE A 202 8.99 -8.88 -11.05
N GLY A 203 8.27 -8.07 -10.28
CA GLY A 203 7.94 -8.34 -8.89
C GLY A 203 6.62 -7.68 -8.49
N GLU A 204 6.13 -8.03 -7.31
CA GLU A 204 4.98 -7.38 -6.71
C GLU A 204 5.39 -6.69 -5.41
N PHE A 205 4.67 -5.62 -5.06
CA PHE A 205 4.83 -4.92 -3.79
C PHE A 205 3.51 -4.87 -3.05
N LYS A 206 3.60 -4.87 -1.73
CA LYS A 206 2.43 -4.89 -0.85
C LYS A 206 2.57 -3.86 0.26
N ARG A 207 1.43 -3.36 0.72
CA ARG A 207 1.29 -2.77 2.06
C ARG A 207 0.33 -3.59 2.89
N VAL A 208 0.59 -3.64 4.19
CA VAL A 208 -0.14 -4.48 5.13
C VAL A 208 -0.35 -3.76 6.46
N ASN A 209 -1.58 -3.83 6.97
CA ASN A 209 -1.91 -3.61 8.36
C ASN A 209 -2.28 -4.97 8.96
N ALA A 210 -1.62 -5.37 10.05
CA ALA A 210 -1.83 -6.69 10.63
C ALA A 210 -1.95 -6.67 12.15
N ILE A 211 -2.64 -7.68 12.67
CA ILE A 211 -2.48 -8.24 14.01
C ILE A 211 -1.75 -9.57 13.81
N ASP A 212 -0.41 -9.53 13.85
CA ASP A 212 0.41 -10.72 13.73
C ASP A 212 0.31 -11.55 15.01
N GLN A 213 0.13 -12.87 14.88
CA GLN A 213 0.07 -13.73 16.05
C GLN A 213 1.41 -14.45 16.25
N VAL A 214 2.06 -14.15 17.37
CA VAL A 214 3.39 -14.64 17.72
C VAL A 214 3.43 -16.17 17.63
N ALA A 215 4.36 -16.69 16.82
CA ALA A 215 4.57 -18.12 16.57
C ALA A 215 3.38 -18.88 15.92
N ASN A 216 2.50 -18.15 15.21
CA ASN A 216 1.33 -18.71 14.55
C ASN A 216 1.39 -18.71 13.00
N GLU A 217 2.51 -18.34 12.40
CA GLU A 217 2.67 -18.31 10.93
C GLU A 217 2.30 -19.67 10.30
N GLY A 218 1.40 -19.65 9.30
CA GLY A 218 0.95 -20.85 8.59
C GLY A 218 -0.01 -21.75 9.36
N LYS A 219 -0.46 -21.34 10.55
CA LYS A 219 -1.46 -22.05 11.36
C LYS A 219 -2.78 -21.29 11.35
N PRO A 220 -3.93 -21.96 11.58
CA PRO A 220 -5.20 -21.28 11.74
C PRO A 220 -5.10 -20.12 12.72
N VAL A 221 -5.71 -19.00 12.35
CA VAL A 221 -5.78 -17.82 13.20
C VAL A 221 -6.42 -18.17 14.54
N GLN A 222 -5.84 -17.64 15.62
CA GLN A 222 -6.35 -17.84 16.97
C GLN A 222 -7.36 -16.74 17.30
N PRO A 223 -8.53 -17.06 17.89
CA PRO A 223 -9.49 -16.05 18.30
C PRO A 223 -8.88 -15.01 19.27
N THR A 224 -9.25 -13.75 19.10
CA THR A 224 -8.82 -12.63 19.94
C THR A 224 -9.86 -11.53 19.92
N GLN A 225 -9.95 -10.73 20.97
CA GLN A 225 -10.70 -9.46 21.00
C GLN A 225 -9.81 -8.23 20.73
N THR A 226 -8.57 -8.44 20.27
CA THR A 226 -7.65 -7.33 19.97
C THR A 226 -8.22 -6.46 18.85
N LEU A 227 -8.26 -5.16 19.10
CA LEU A 227 -8.76 -4.13 18.19
C LEU A 227 -7.62 -3.19 17.80
N VAL A 228 -7.37 -3.05 16.50
CA VAL A 228 -6.44 -2.10 15.90
C VAL A 228 -7.26 -1.14 15.06
N LYS A 229 -7.32 0.12 15.45
CA LYS A 229 -8.21 1.12 14.85
C LYS A 229 -7.49 2.42 14.49
N ASN A 230 -8.17 3.25 13.71
CA ASN A 230 -7.70 4.58 13.32
C ASN A 230 -6.37 4.57 12.55
N SER A 231 -6.03 3.48 11.84
CA SER A 231 -4.90 3.52 10.91
C SER A 231 -5.40 4.00 9.56
N CYS A 232 -4.96 5.17 9.14
CA CYS A 232 -5.38 5.76 7.86
C CYS A 232 -4.19 5.99 6.96
N TRP A 233 -4.12 5.24 5.86
CA TRP A 233 -3.27 5.58 4.74
C TRP A 233 -3.87 6.80 4.05
N LYS A 234 -3.11 7.89 3.95
CA LYS A 234 -3.48 9.13 3.22
C LYS A 234 -3.17 9.03 1.73
N GLU A 235 -2.22 8.19 1.38
CA GLU A 235 -1.89 7.80 0.02
C GLU A 235 -1.08 6.51 0.04
N THR A 236 -1.12 5.77 -1.06
CA THR A 236 -0.20 4.67 -1.35
C THR A 236 0.21 4.75 -2.81
N TYR A 237 1.49 4.57 -3.10
CA TYR A 237 2.02 4.63 -4.47
C TYR A 237 3.08 3.56 -4.71
N LEU A 238 3.21 3.16 -5.97
CA LEU A 238 4.24 2.28 -6.49
C LEU A 238 5.28 3.13 -7.23
N PHE A 239 6.56 2.82 -7.06
CA PHE A 239 7.61 3.44 -7.87
C PHE A 239 7.71 2.71 -9.21
N ARG A 240 7.76 3.46 -10.32
CA ARG A 240 7.99 2.88 -11.67
C ARG A 240 8.92 3.78 -12.46
N PHE A 241 9.74 3.19 -13.32
CA PHE A 241 10.49 3.95 -14.31
C PHE A 241 9.58 4.28 -15.50
N TYR A 242 9.47 5.56 -15.85
CA TYR A 242 8.65 6.06 -16.95
C TYR A 242 9.26 7.35 -17.53
N LYS A 243 9.37 7.47 -18.86
CA LYS A 243 9.96 8.64 -19.54
C LYS A 243 11.30 9.10 -18.93
N ASP A 244 12.21 8.15 -18.69
CA ASP A 244 13.56 8.35 -18.15
C ASP A 244 13.66 8.84 -16.68
N GLU A 245 12.54 8.82 -15.95
CA GLU A 245 12.50 9.17 -14.53
C GLU A 245 11.76 8.11 -13.69
N VAL A 246 11.94 8.17 -12.37
CA VAL A 246 11.14 7.35 -11.45
C VAL A 246 9.93 8.15 -11.00
N VAL A 247 8.75 7.66 -11.34
CA VAL A 247 7.46 8.27 -10.97
C VAL A 247 6.81 7.53 -9.81
N LYS A 248 5.91 8.21 -9.09
CA LYS A 248 5.00 7.63 -8.09
C LYS A 248 3.63 7.42 -8.73
N ALA A 249 3.29 6.18 -8.99
CA ALA A 249 2.00 5.79 -9.55
C ALA A 249 1.04 5.41 -8.41
N PRO A 250 -0.13 6.05 -8.24
CA PRO A 250 -1.03 5.74 -7.13
C PRO A 250 -1.46 4.27 -7.15
N MET A 251 -1.45 3.61 -6.00
CA MET A 251 -1.94 2.24 -5.83
C MET A 251 -3.45 2.26 -5.61
N HIS A 252 -4.18 2.77 -6.61
CA HIS A 252 -5.65 2.82 -6.61
C HIS A 252 -6.28 1.42 -6.73
N LYS A 253 -7.60 1.33 -6.56
CA LYS A 253 -8.37 0.05 -6.55
C LYS A 253 -8.13 -0.89 -7.73
N GLY A 254 -7.68 -0.38 -8.88
CA GLY A 254 -7.37 -1.19 -10.05
C GLY A 254 -5.93 -1.70 -10.11
N ARG A 255 -5.08 -1.28 -9.17
CA ARG A 255 -3.64 -1.60 -9.07
C ARG A 255 -3.28 -2.53 -7.94
N PHE A 256 -4.24 -2.95 -7.12
CA PHE A 256 -4.02 -3.93 -6.07
C PHE A 256 -5.13 -4.96 -5.95
N THR A 257 -4.78 -6.13 -5.42
CA THR A 257 -5.74 -7.12 -4.92
C THR A 257 -6.11 -6.78 -3.48
N ASP A 258 -7.41 -6.60 -3.21
CA ASP A 258 -7.91 -6.44 -1.84
C ASP A 258 -7.90 -7.78 -1.11
N MET A 259 -7.08 -7.90 -0.07
CA MET A 259 -7.04 -9.06 0.80
C MET A 259 -7.39 -8.65 2.23
N ARG A 260 -8.45 -9.29 2.77
CA ARG A 260 -8.94 -9.15 4.14
C ARG A 260 -8.97 -10.54 4.76
N CYS A 261 -7.91 -10.87 5.47
CA CYS A 261 -7.64 -12.23 5.92
C CYS A 261 -7.72 -12.31 7.44
N PRO A 262 -8.31 -13.35 8.03
CA PRO A 262 -8.79 -14.58 7.39
C PRO A 262 -10.15 -14.43 6.67
N ASP A 263 -10.95 -13.45 7.06
CA ASP A 263 -12.28 -13.17 6.51
C ASP A 263 -12.56 -11.66 6.58
N SER A 264 -13.34 -11.14 5.63
CA SER A 264 -13.78 -9.76 5.59
C SER A 264 -14.55 -9.27 6.84
N ILE A 265 -15.21 -10.15 7.59
CA ILE A 265 -15.98 -9.76 8.80
C ILE A 265 -15.14 -9.12 9.91
N TYR A 266 -13.82 -9.29 9.88
CA TYR A 266 -12.91 -8.72 10.87
C TYR A 266 -12.40 -7.32 10.51
N PHE A 267 -12.84 -6.77 9.37
CA PHE A 267 -12.28 -5.57 8.76
C PHE A 267 -13.35 -4.56 8.39
N ASP A 268 -13.13 -3.32 8.82
CA ASP A 268 -13.86 -2.16 8.37
C ASP A 268 -12.88 -1.26 7.63
N ILE A 269 -13.22 -0.97 6.38
CA ILE A 269 -12.36 -0.25 5.43
C ILE A 269 -13.18 0.91 4.88
N ASP A 270 -12.78 2.12 5.24
CA ASP A 270 -13.44 3.36 4.84
C ASP A 270 -12.56 4.16 3.89
N ALA A 271 -13.14 4.52 2.74
CA ALA A 271 -12.51 5.37 1.73
C ALA A 271 -13.55 5.86 0.72
N SER A 272 -13.60 7.17 0.49
CA SER A 272 -14.30 7.75 -0.66
C SER A 272 -13.67 7.32 -2.00
N GLU A 273 -14.36 7.59 -3.11
CA GLU A 273 -13.80 7.35 -4.45
C GLU A 273 -12.53 8.19 -4.69
N GLU A 274 -12.52 9.45 -4.25
CA GLU A 274 -11.35 10.32 -4.37
C GLU A 274 -10.16 9.78 -3.57
N GLU A 275 -10.37 9.37 -2.31
CA GLU A 275 -9.33 8.75 -1.49
C GLU A 275 -8.83 7.45 -2.12
N SER A 276 -9.75 6.60 -2.56
CA SER A 276 -9.44 5.33 -3.22
C SER A 276 -8.60 5.52 -4.48
N SER A 277 -8.76 6.64 -5.19
CA SER A 277 -7.95 6.97 -6.38
C SER A 277 -6.48 7.27 -6.06
N LYS A 278 -6.18 7.61 -4.79
CA LYS A 278 -4.83 7.89 -4.27
C LYS A 278 -4.25 6.69 -3.49
N GLY A 279 -4.97 5.57 -3.43
CA GLY A 279 -4.62 4.44 -2.56
C GLY A 279 -4.81 4.72 -1.06
N SER A 280 -5.61 5.73 -0.72
CA SER A 280 -5.98 6.13 0.65
C SER A 280 -7.12 5.25 1.16
N GLU A 281 -7.03 4.85 2.44
CA GLU A 281 -8.10 4.17 3.17
C GLU A 281 -7.82 4.24 4.69
N CYS A 282 -8.89 4.27 5.48
CA CYS A 282 -8.86 4.04 6.91
C CYS A 282 -9.23 2.59 7.22
N ILE A 283 -8.48 1.98 8.13
CA ILE A 283 -8.53 0.54 8.42
C ILE A 283 -8.78 0.36 9.92
N THR A 284 -9.81 -0.43 10.22
CA THR A 284 -10.03 -1.04 11.52
C THR A 284 -9.98 -2.56 11.38
N ILE A 285 -9.24 -3.21 12.28
CA ILE A 285 -9.15 -4.66 12.40
C ILE A 285 -9.61 -5.04 13.80
N ASN A 286 -10.69 -5.82 13.91
CA ASN A 286 -11.13 -6.39 15.17
C ASN A 286 -11.10 -7.91 15.07
N GLY A 287 -10.24 -8.58 15.85
CA GLY A 287 -10.19 -10.04 15.85
C GLY A 287 -11.48 -10.72 16.33
N GLY A 288 -12.34 -9.97 17.03
CA GLY A 288 -13.65 -10.43 17.49
C GLY A 288 -14.78 -10.27 16.45
N GLY A 289 -14.50 -9.62 15.32
CA GLY A 289 -15.48 -9.24 14.30
C GLY A 289 -15.96 -7.79 14.44
N ILE A 290 -16.40 -7.19 13.34
CA ILE A 290 -16.98 -5.84 13.27
C ILE A 290 -18.45 -5.93 12.90
#